data_AF-A4JVY6-F1
#
_entry.id   AF-A4JVY6-F1
#
_cell.length_a   1.000
_cell.length_b   1.000
_cell.length_c   1.000
_cell.angle_alpha   90.00
_cell.angle_beta   90.00
_cell.angle_gamma   90.00
#
_symmetry.space_group_name_H-M   'P 1'
#
loop_
_entity.id
_entity.type
_entity.pdbx_description
1 polymer ?
#
loop_
_entity_poly.entity_id
_entity_poly.type
_entity_poly.pdbx_seq_one_letter_code
_entity_poly.pdbx_strand_id
1 'polypeptide(L)' 'MREADLPVGLSAFYEVRTMATRDEMRKSLNEDAVLAWEEYERTGLHLTLEEVSVWLSTWGSPDESPPPTCHE' A
#
# COMPACT_ATOMS: atom_id res chain seq x y z
N MET A 1 31.58 4.16 5.02
CA MET A 1 31.59 4.84 3.71
C MET A 1 30.41 5.79 3.74
N ARG A 2 30.63 7.11 3.83
CA ARG A 2 29.54 8.10 3.85
C ARG A 2 29.08 8.30 2.40
N GLU A 3 27.78 8.41 2.18
CA GLU A 3 27.13 8.50 0.84
C GLU A 3 27.64 9.65 -0.05
N ALA A 4 28.41 10.58 0.49
CA ALA A 4 28.89 11.78 -0.20
C ALA A 4 30.09 11.59 -1.16
N ASP A 5 30.60 10.36 -1.34
CA ASP A 5 31.80 10.08 -2.17
C ASP A 5 31.53 9.25 -3.44
N LEU A 6 30.27 9.04 -3.82
CA LEU A 6 29.96 8.34 -5.07
C LEU A 6 30.19 9.26 -6.29
N PRO A 7 30.83 8.76 -7.36
CA PRO A 7 30.98 9.52 -8.60
C PRO A 7 29.60 9.92 -9.12
N VAL A 8 29.48 11.17 -9.60
CA VAL A 8 28.21 11.82 -10.00
C VAL A 8 27.33 10.93 -10.90
N GLY A 9 27.92 10.09 -11.76
CA GLY A 9 27.20 9.14 -12.62
C GLY A 9 26.52 7.97 -11.88
N LEU A 10 27.03 7.55 -10.72
CA LEU A 10 26.39 6.54 -9.86
C LEU A 10 25.24 7.14 -9.04
N SER A 11 25.29 8.42 -8.66
CA SER A 11 24.18 9.12 -7.99
C SER A 11 22.95 9.21 -8.89
N ALA A 12 23.13 9.66 -10.14
CA ALA A 12 22.04 9.77 -11.11
C ALA A 12 21.39 8.40 -11.42
N PHE A 13 22.18 7.33 -11.54
CA PHE A 13 21.64 5.98 -11.74
C PHE A 13 20.87 5.46 -10.51
N TYR A 14 21.39 5.73 -9.31
CA TYR A 14 20.71 5.39 -8.05
C TYR A 14 19.39 6.14 -7.89
N GLU A 15 19.37 7.43 -8.21
CA GLU A 15 18.18 8.29 -8.18
C GLU A 15 17.10 7.78 -9.15
N VAL A 16 17.45 7.53 -10.41
CA VAL A 16 16.49 7.01 -11.40
C VAL A 16 15.90 5.67 -10.95
N ARG A 17 16.72 4.75 -10.42
CA ARG A 17 16.24 3.46 -9.90
C ARG A 17 15.29 3.63 -8.72
N THR A 18 15.62 4.49 -7.75
CA THR A 18 14.76 4.72 -6.57
C THR A 18 13.44 5.40 -6.94
N MET A 19 13.44 6.29 -7.93
CA MET A 19 12.21 6.87 -8.47
C MET A 19 11.35 5.80 -9.15
N ALA A 20 11.94 4.97 -10.02
CA ALA A 20 11.22 3.92 -10.73
C ALA A 20 10.57 2.91 -9.76
N THR A 21 11.30 2.40 -8.77
CA THR A 21 10.74 1.46 -7.78
C THR A 21 9.59 2.06 -6.98
N ARG A 22 9.68 3.35 -6.63
CA ARG A 22 8.61 4.04 -5.91
C ARG A 22 7.38 4.26 -6.78
N ASP A 23 7.57 4.55 -8.06
CA ASP A 23 6.47 4.72 -9.00
C ASP A 23 5.79 3.38 -9.32
N GLU A 24 6.55 2.28 -9.38
CA GLU A 24 6.00 0.92 -9.46
C GLU A 24 5.15 0.58 -8.22
N MET A 25 5.63 0.87 -7.01
CA MET A 25 4.85 0.69 -5.77
C MET A 25 3.58 1.55 -5.73
N ARG A 26 3.63 2.78 -6.26
CA ARG A 26 2.44 3.64 -6.37
C ARG A 26 1.45 3.13 -7.39
N LYS A 27 1.93 2.54 -8.48
CA LYS A 27 1.08 2.00 -9.55
C LYS A 27 0.28 0.81 -9.04
N SER A 28 0.89 -0.12 -8.32
CA SER A 28 0.15 -1.25 -7.74
C SER A 28 -0.91 -0.79 -6.73
N LEU A 29 -0.56 0.15 -5.85
CA LEU A 29 -1.53 0.73 -4.90
C LEU A 29 -2.67 1.47 -5.61
N ASN A 30 -2.40 2.13 -6.74
CA ASN A 30 -3.43 2.81 -7.52
C ASN A 30 -4.35 1.82 -8.23
N GLU A 31 -3.80 0.75 -8.82
CA GLU A 31 -4.58 -0.31 -9.45
C GLU A 31 -5.48 -1.01 -8.42
N ASP A 32 -4.95 -1.36 -7.24
CA ASP A 32 -5.73 -1.96 -6.16
C ASP A 32 -6.87 -1.04 -5.68
N ALA A 33 -6.61 0.28 -5.56
CA ALA A 33 -7.63 1.25 -5.17
C ALA A 33 -8.74 1.39 -6.21
N VAL A 34 -8.40 1.37 -7.51
CA VAL A 34 -9.39 1.41 -8.59
C VAL A 34 -10.25 0.14 -8.57
N LEU A 35 -9.64 -1.03 -8.41
CA LEU A 35 -10.38 -2.30 -8.33
C LEU A 35 -11.34 -2.32 -7.14
N ALA A 36 -10.90 -1.88 -5.96
CA ALA A 36 -11.75 -1.78 -4.78
C ALA A 36 -12.93 -0.82 -4.99
N TRP A 37 -12.70 0.29 -5.68
CA TRP A 37 -13.75 1.24 -6.03
C TRP A 37 -14.78 0.64 -7.01
N GLU A 38 -14.32 -0.01 -8.07
CA GLU A 38 -15.19 -0.68 -9.05
C GLU A 38 -16.01 -1.82 -8.41
N GLU A 39 -15.42 -2.57 -7.48
CA GLU A 39 -16.13 -3.60 -6.72
C GLU A 39 -17.22 -3.03 -5.82
N TYR A 40 -16.94 -1.92 -5.14
CA TYR A 40 -17.94 -1.19 -4.35
C TYR A 40 -19.07 -0.67 -5.24
N GLU A 41 -18.78 -0.03 -6.38
CA GLU A 41 -19.83 0.45 -7.30
C GLU A 41 -20.71 -0.70 -7.83
N ARG A 42 -20.12 -1.88 -8.04
CA ARG A 42 -20.84 -3.05 -8.56
C ARG A 42 -21.68 -3.76 -7.50
N THR A 43 -21.19 -3.83 -6.25
CA THR A 43 -21.77 -4.71 -5.22
C THR A 43 -22.43 -3.97 -4.07
N GLY A 44 -22.08 -2.71 -3.84
CA GLY A 44 -22.44 -1.95 -2.64
C GLY A 44 -21.73 -2.42 -1.37
N LEU A 45 -20.95 -3.50 -1.42
CA LEU A 45 -20.33 -4.09 -0.26
C LEU A 45 -19.18 -3.23 0.24
N HIS A 46 -19.16 -2.96 1.54
CA HIS A 46 -18.17 -2.14 2.20
C HIS A 46 -17.89 -2.66 3.61
N LEU A 47 -16.86 -2.09 4.23
CA LEU A 47 -16.61 -2.21 5.66
C LEU A 47 -16.78 -0.82 6.27
N THR A 48 -17.33 -0.76 7.47
CA THR A 48 -17.38 0.51 8.22
C THR A 48 -16.00 0.85 8.77
N LEU A 49 -15.76 2.14 9.01
CA LEU A 49 -14.52 2.60 9.63
C LEU A 49 -14.26 1.93 10.99
N GLU A 50 -15.32 1.65 11.76
CA GLU A 50 -15.22 1.00 13.06
C GLU A 50 -14.71 -0.44 12.94
N GLU A 51 -15.26 -1.22 11.99
CA GLU A 51 -14.83 -2.61 11.77
C GLU A 51 -13.38 -2.69 11.30
N VAL A 52 -12.99 -1.78 10.40
CA VAL A 52 -11.60 -1.67 9.96
C VAL A 52 -10.68 -1.27 11.12
N SER A 53 -11.09 -0.32 11.95
CA SER A 53 -10.32 0.14 13.12
C SER A 53 -10.12 -1.00 14.14
N VAL A 54 -11.18 -1.74 14.46
CA VAL A 54 -11.12 -2.90 15.35
C VAL A 54 -10.18 -3.95 14.78
N TRP A 55 -10.28 -4.28 13.50
CA TRP A 55 -9.40 -5.26 12.86
C TRP A 55 -7.94 -4.81 12.87
N LEU A 56 -7.64 -3.57 12.46
CA LEU A 56 -6.28 -3.02 12.45
C LEU A 56 -5.67 -2.96 13.85
N SER A 57 -6.48 -2.82 14.91
CA SER A 57 -5.98 -2.83 16.29
C SER A 57 -5.39 -4.18 16.71
N THR A 58 -5.74 -5.27 16.02
CA THR A 58 -5.23 -6.62 16.31
C THR A 58 -3.90 -6.91 15.62
N TRP A 59 -3.50 -6.11 14.63
CA TRP A 59 -2.29 -6.34 13.84
C TRP A 59 -1.02 -6.28 14.68
N GLY A 60 -0.12 -7.23 14.48
CA GLY A 60 1.13 -7.32 15.24
C GLY A 60 0.94 -7.78 16.69
N SER A 61 -0.23 -8.30 17.03
CA SER A 61 -0.51 -8.96 18.30
C SER A 61 -0.64 -10.49 18.11
N PRO A 62 -0.55 -11.29 19.20
CA PRO A 62 -0.83 -12.73 19.13
C PRO A 62 -2.26 -13.07 18.70
N ASP A 63 -3.19 -12.12 18.86
CA ASP A 63 -4.61 -12.25 18.57
C ASP A 63 -4.99 -11.57 17.23
N GLU A 64 -4.03 -11.46 16.31
CA GLU A 64 -4.26 -10.88 14.98
C GLU A 64 -5.43 -11.59 14.28
N SER A 65 -6.47 -10.81 14.01
CA SER A 65 -7.73 -11.32 13.49
C SER A 65 -7.73 -11.30 11.95
N PRO A 66 -8.44 -12.25 11.30
CA PRO A 66 -8.57 -12.22 9.85
C PRO A 66 -9.34 -10.96 9.40
N PRO A 67 -9.14 -10.51 8.15
CA PRO A 67 -9.88 -9.40 7.60
C PRO A 67 -11.40 -9.65 7.67
N PRO A 68 -12.20 -8.66 8.12
CA PRO A 68 -13.65 -8.80 8.17
C PRO A 68 -14.24 -8.87 6.76
N THR A 69 -15.38 -9.55 6.63
CA THR A 69 -16.11 -9.69 5.36
C THR A 69 -16.89 -8.42 5.04
N CYS A 70 -16.78 -7.90 3.81
CA CYS A 70 -17.57 -6.76 3.36
C CYS A 70 -19.09 -7.07 3.33
N HIS A 71 -19.91 -6.07 3.65
CA HIS A 71 -21.38 -6.15 3.74
C HIS A 71 -22.06 -4.91 3.14
N GLU A 72 -23.38 -4.98 2.91
CA GLU A 72 -24.19 -3.86 2.36
C GLU A 72 -24.41 -2.72 3.34
#